data_AF-A0A543G2H4-F1
#
_entry.id   AF-A0A543G2H4-F1
#
_cell.length_a   1.000
_cell.length_b   1.000
_cell.length_c   1.000
_cell.angle_alpha   90.00
_cell.angle_beta   90.00
_cell.angle_gamma   90.00
#
_symmetry.space_group_name_H-M   'P 1'
#
loop_
_entity.id
_entity.type
_entity.pdbx_description
1 polymer ?
#
loop_
_entity_poly.entity_id
_entity_poly.type
_entity_poly.pdbx_seq_one_letter_code
_entity_poly.pdbx_strand_id
1 'polypeptide(L)'
;MKYLIAFFILITFSYCNSKTEQIVVINQNNKEFETVKMDTIKMNKAKAVIKAKALNTGVGDKYLYQKIEVLEVIKNNTNFIFKDTLIVAHYSWKLGVPLGKECIIYLTPWPYGSESLNEEKQWMLLDGDGEYACEIQK
;
A
#
# COMPACT_ATOMS: atom_id res chain seq x y z
N MET A 1 -12.00 63.17 -7.12
CA MET A 1 -12.09 61.72 -6.88
C MET A 1 -11.68 60.98 -8.16
N LYS A 2 -10.47 60.41 -8.20
CA LYS A 2 -10.02 59.50 -9.26
C LYS A 2 -9.30 58.36 -8.55
N TYR A 3 -9.85 57.16 -8.69
CA TYR A 3 -9.38 55.95 -8.01
C TYR A 3 -8.06 55.46 -8.61
N LEU A 4 -7.12 55.18 -7.74
CA LEU A 4 -5.83 54.58 -8.03
C LEU A 4 -5.78 53.32 -7.17
N ILE A 5 -6.05 52.16 -7.78
CA ILE A 5 -5.93 50.87 -7.10
C ILE A 5 -5.11 49.97 -8.03
N ALA A 6 -3.84 49.83 -7.68
CA ALA A 6 -2.91 48.90 -8.29
C ALA A 6 -3.22 47.47 -7.81
N PHE A 7 -3.24 46.53 -8.76
CA PHE A 7 -3.45 45.11 -8.53
C PHE A 7 -2.10 44.48 -8.14
N PHE A 8 -1.88 44.22 -6.84
CA PHE A 8 -0.76 43.40 -6.37
C PHE A 8 -1.25 41.98 -6.14
N ILE A 9 -0.96 41.08 -7.08
CA ILE A 9 -1.23 39.65 -6.94
C ILE A 9 -0.09 39.04 -6.11
N LEU A 10 -0.37 38.82 -4.82
CA LEU A 10 0.46 38.01 -3.93
C LEU A 10 0.25 36.53 -4.29
N ILE A 11 1.17 35.96 -5.06
CA ILE A 11 1.28 34.51 -5.24
C ILE A 11 1.94 33.96 -3.97
N THR A 12 1.14 33.58 -2.98
CA THR A 12 1.66 32.80 -1.86
C THR A 12 1.91 31.38 -2.34
N PHE A 13 3.19 30.99 -2.42
CA PHE A 13 3.62 29.61 -2.57
C PHE A 13 2.96 28.77 -1.47
N SER A 14 1.91 28.03 -1.83
CA SER A 14 1.36 26.99 -0.96
C SER A 14 2.35 25.84 -0.99
N TYR A 15 3.29 25.88 -0.05
CA TYR A 15 4.18 24.77 0.27
C TYR A 15 3.28 23.60 0.66
N CYS A 16 3.16 22.61 -0.23
CA CYS A 16 2.39 21.40 0.02
C CYS A 16 3.14 20.58 1.06
N ASN A 17 2.88 20.89 2.33
CA ASN A 17 3.39 20.15 3.47
C ASN A 17 2.69 18.79 3.46
N SER A 18 3.35 17.74 2.97
CA SER A 18 2.80 16.39 2.99
C SER A 18 2.59 16.00 4.45
N LYS A 19 1.35 16.09 4.91
CA LYS A 19 0.96 15.59 6.24
C LYS A 19 1.20 14.09 6.23
N THR A 20 2.28 13.69 6.91
CA THR A 20 2.53 12.30 7.26
C THR A 20 1.53 11.96 8.35
N GLU A 21 0.49 11.22 8.00
CA GLU A 21 -0.53 10.79 8.96
C GLU A 21 0.01 9.59 9.74
N GLN A 22 0.14 9.77 11.06
CA GLN A 22 0.41 8.68 11.99
C GLN A 22 -0.92 8.04 12.37
N ILE A 23 -1.14 6.79 11.96
CA ILE A 23 -2.32 6.04 12.35
C ILE A 23 -1.98 5.25 13.62
N VAL A 24 -2.72 5.55 14.69
CA VAL A 24 -2.64 4.87 15.98
C VAL A 24 -3.56 3.65 15.91
N VAL A 25 -2.99 2.45 15.71
CA VAL A 25 -3.75 1.19 15.80
C VAL A 25 -3.90 0.81 17.27
N ILE A 26 -5.14 0.75 17.77
CA ILE A 26 -5.42 0.34 19.15
C ILE A 26 -5.62 -1.18 19.17
N ASN A 27 -4.70 -1.91 19.81
CA ASN A 27 -4.88 -3.32 20.13
C ASN A 27 -4.81 -3.52 21.65
N GLN A 28 -5.78 -4.22 22.23
CA GLN A 28 -6.07 -4.24 23.67
C GLN A 28 -5.09 -5.05 24.55
N ASN A 29 -3.90 -5.40 24.05
CA ASN A 29 -2.90 -6.12 24.84
C ASN A 29 -1.53 -5.48 24.65
N ASN A 30 -1.06 -4.81 25.71
CA ASN A 30 0.29 -4.24 25.91
C ASN A 30 1.35 -4.66 24.89
N LYS A 31 1.56 -3.83 23.86
CA LYS A 31 2.74 -3.86 23.00
C LYS A 31 3.06 -2.41 22.60
N GLU A 32 4.34 -2.07 22.67
CA GLU A 32 4.88 -0.77 22.26
C GLU A 32 4.29 -0.32 20.92
N PHE A 33 3.93 0.97 20.85
CA PHE A 33 3.55 1.64 19.61
C PHE A 33 4.76 1.70 18.68
N GLU A 34 4.91 0.70 17.83
CA GLU A 34 5.81 0.82 16.70
C GLU A 34 5.14 1.78 15.71
N THR A 35 5.66 3.00 15.66
CA THR A 35 5.24 4.00 14.68
C THR A 35 5.81 3.60 13.33
N VAL A 36 5.09 2.74 12.61
CA VAL A 36 5.49 2.38 11.26
C VAL A 36 5.29 3.59 10.37
N LYS A 37 6.40 4.22 9.96
CA LYS A 37 6.39 5.35 9.03
C LYS A 37 5.97 4.85 7.66
N MET A 38 4.66 4.86 7.41
CA MET A 38 4.11 4.43 6.12
C MET A 38 4.25 5.52 5.06
N ASP A 39 4.56 5.10 3.83
CA ASP A 39 4.60 5.99 2.67
C ASP A 39 3.18 6.42 2.27
N THR A 40 2.87 7.70 2.47
CA THR A 40 1.56 8.29 2.17
C THR A 40 1.22 8.23 0.68
N ILE A 41 2.21 8.30 -0.22
CA ILE A 41 1.98 8.24 -1.67
C ILE A 41 1.53 6.82 -2.04
N LYS A 42 2.24 5.79 -1.56
CA LYS A 42 1.88 4.39 -1.80
C LYS A 42 0.51 4.08 -1.20
N MET A 43 0.26 4.55 0.02
CA MET A 43 -1.02 4.34 0.70
C MET A 43 -2.19 4.92 -0.06
N ASN A 44 -2.04 6.10 -0.66
CA ASN A 44 -3.09 6.73 -1.45
C ASN A 44 -3.38 5.98 -2.76
N LYS A 45 -2.35 5.43 -3.39
CA LYS A 45 -2.49 4.61 -4.61
C LYS A 45 -3.05 3.22 -4.34
N ALA A 46 -2.70 2.63 -3.20
CA ALA A 46 -3.13 1.28 -2.83
C ALA A 46 -4.64 1.23 -2.51
N LYS A 47 -5.32 0.21 -3.03
CA LYS A 47 -6.71 -0.09 -2.64
C LYS A 47 -6.77 -0.82 -1.30
N ALA A 48 -5.73 -1.58 -0.94
CA ALA A 48 -5.58 -2.18 0.37
C ALA A 48 -4.13 -2.13 0.86
N VAL A 49 -3.95 -2.09 2.18
CA VAL A 49 -2.65 -2.15 2.85
C VAL A 49 -2.78 -3.17 3.98
N ILE A 50 -1.90 -4.16 3.99
CA ILE A 50 -1.95 -5.26 4.96
C ILE A 50 -0.56 -5.56 5.50
N LYS A 51 -0.49 -6.04 6.73
CA LYS A 51 0.69 -6.72 7.25
C LYS A 51 0.62 -8.19 6.86
N ALA A 52 1.68 -8.71 6.27
CA ALA A 52 1.71 -10.06 5.74
C ALA A 52 3.11 -10.68 5.79
N LYS A 53 3.17 -12.00 5.57
CA LYS A 53 4.42 -12.72 5.32
C LYS A 53 4.25 -13.69 4.15
N ALA A 54 5.28 -13.83 3.32
CA ALA A 54 5.25 -14.77 2.20
C ALA A 54 5.38 -16.23 2.71
N LEU A 55 4.55 -17.11 2.16
CA LEU A 55 4.59 -18.55 2.42
C LEU A 55 5.34 -19.32 1.32
N ASN A 56 5.47 -18.75 0.13
CA ASN A 56 6.25 -19.31 -0.97
C ASN A 56 6.85 -18.21 -1.85
N THR A 57 7.74 -18.60 -2.76
CA THR A 57 8.35 -17.67 -3.74
C THR A 57 7.41 -17.28 -4.88
N GLY A 58 6.27 -17.97 -5.00
CA GLY A 58 5.33 -17.82 -6.11
C GLY A 58 5.66 -18.71 -7.30
N VAL A 59 4.67 -18.92 -8.16
CA VAL A 59 4.78 -19.70 -9.40
C VAL A 59 4.15 -18.92 -10.55
N GLY A 60 4.69 -19.10 -11.75
CA GLY A 60 4.21 -18.45 -12.97
C GLY A 60 5.35 -18.06 -13.90
N ASP A 61 5.02 -17.32 -14.97
CA ASP A 61 5.97 -16.91 -16.00
C ASP A 61 6.19 -15.39 -15.99
N LYS A 62 5.39 -14.61 -16.73
CA LYS A 62 5.44 -13.14 -16.68
C LYS A 62 5.11 -12.58 -15.29
N TYR A 63 4.23 -13.26 -14.57
CA TYR A 63 3.81 -12.90 -13.23
C TYR A 63 3.99 -14.09 -12.31
N LEU A 64 4.54 -13.84 -11.12
CA LEU A 64 4.64 -14.83 -10.07
C LEU A 64 3.51 -14.60 -9.06
N TYR A 65 2.78 -15.67 -8.76
CA TYR A 65 1.65 -15.67 -7.84
C TYR A 65 2.10 -16.21 -6.48
N GLN A 66 2.46 -15.31 -5.57
CA GLN A 66 2.91 -15.65 -4.23
C GLN A 66 1.72 -15.89 -3.30
N LYS A 67 1.77 -16.99 -2.56
CA LYS A 67 0.87 -17.19 -1.43
C LYS A 67 1.44 -16.49 -0.22
N ILE A 68 0.62 -15.65 0.41
CA ILE A 68 0.97 -14.92 1.62
C ILE A 68 0.00 -15.28 2.75
N GLU A 69 0.45 -15.14 3.99
CA GLU A 69 -0.39 -15.11 5.18
C GLU A 69 -0.69 -13.65 5.54
N VAL A 70 -1.97 -13.35 5.76
CA VAL A 70 -2.46 -12.04 6.17
C VAL A 70 -2.47 -12.00 7.68
N LEU A 71 -1.63 -11.13 8.25
CA LEU A 71 -1.48 -10.98 9.70
C LEU A 71 -2.39 -9.87 10.24
N GLU A 72 -2.54 -8.79 9.47
CA GLU A 72 -3.35 -7.63 9.85
C GLU A 72 -3.83 -6.87 8.61
N VAL A 73 -5.06 -6.38 8.63
CA VAL A 73 -5.59 -5.48 7.60
C VAL A 73 -5.54 -4.05 8.13
N ILE A 74 -4.68 -3.22 7.52
CA ILE A 74 -4.46 -1.84 7.96
C ILE A 74 -5.41 -0.88 7.24
N LYS A 75 -5.60 -1.09 5.92
CA LYS A 75 -6.50 -0.32 5.08
C LYS A 75 -7.17 -1.24 4.07
N ASN A 76 -8.47 -1.04 3.86
CA ASN A 76 -9.23 -1.72 2.82
C ASN A 76 -10.30 -0.78 2.25
N ASN A 77 -10.03 -0.24 1.06
CA ASN A 77 -10.96 0.62 0.34
C ASN A 77 -11.83 -0.19 -0.65
N THR A 78 -12.02 -1.48 -0.38
CA THR A 78 -12.83 -2.39 -1.19
C THR A 78 -13.84 -3.12 -0.30
N ASN A 79 -14.82 -3.77 -0.91
CA ASN A 79 -15.75 -4.65 -0.19
C ASN A 79 -15.20 -6.08 -0.03
N PHE A 80 -13.91 -6.31 -0.30
CA PHE A 80 -13.29 -7.61 -0.16
C PHE A 80 -13.04 -7.96 1.30
N ILE A 81 -13.39 -9.18 1.71
CA ILE A 81 -13.10 -9.69 3.04
C ILE A 81 -11.81 -10.50 2.96
N PHE A 82 -10.73 -10.00 3.56
CA PHE A 82 -9.47 -10.71 3.63
C PHE A 82 -9.60 -11.96 4.49
N LYS A 83 -9.06 -13.07 4.00
CA LYS A 83 -8.89 -14.32 4.72
C LYS A 83 -7.44 -14.44 5.19
N ASP A 84 -7.16 -15.44 6.02
CA ASP A 84 -5.83 -15.73 6.57
C ASP A 84 -4.75 -15.90 5.49
N THR A 85 -5.13 -16.32 4.28
CA THR A 85 -4.19 -16.42 3.16
C THR A 85 -4.72 -15.75 1.92
N LEU A 86 -3.80 -15.15 1.15
CA LEU A 86 -4.09 -14.46 -0.09
C LEU A 86 -3.08 -14.87 -1.16
N ILE A 87 -3.50 -14.88 -2.41
CA ILE A 87 -2.59 -14.96 -3.56
C ILE A 87 -2.36 -13.55 -4.07
N VAL A 88 -1.09 -13.16 -4.18
CA VAL A 88 -0.67 -11.84 -4.64
C VAL A 88 0.28 -12.01 -5.82
N ALA A 89 -0.05 -11.34 -6.93
CA ALA A 89 0.79 -11.31 -8.12
C ALA A 89 1.89 -10.23 -8.01
N HIS A 90 3.03 -10.51 -8.63
CA HIS A 90 4.06 -9.51 -8.94
C HIS A 90 4.78 -9.89 -10.25
N TYR A 91 5.53 -8.95 -10.84
CA TYR A 91 6.32 -9.26 -12.04
C TYR A 91 7.47 -10.21 -11.70
N SER A 92 7.76 -11.18 -12.57
CA SER A 92 8.81 -12.18 -12.32
C SER A 92 10.23 -11.61 -12.32
N TRP A 93 10.45 -10.48 -12.99
CA TRP A 93 11.72 -9.73 -12.96
C TRP A 93 11.80 -8.67 -11.86
N LYS A 94 10.80 -8.61 -10.97
CA LYS A 94 10.76 -7.72 -9.81
C LYS A 94 10.78 -8.54 -8.52
N LEU A 95 11.17 -7.88 -7.43
CA LEU A 95 11.10 -8.51 -6.12
C LEU A 95 9.63 -8.79 -5.76
N GLY A 96 9.39 -9.90 -5.06
CA GLY A 96 8.10 -10.18 -4.43
C GLY A 96 8.12 -9.79 -2.96
N VAL A 97 7.17 -10.33 -2.20
CA VAL A 97 7.22 -10.29 -0.74
C VAL A 97 8.34 -11.24 -0.28
N PRO A 98 9.28 -10.79 0.58
CA PRO A 98 10.40 -11.61 1.03
C PRO A 98 9.93 -12.76 1.92
N LEU A 99 10.53 -13.94 1.73
CA LEU A 99 10.27 -15.10 2.57
C LEU A 99 10.78 -14.89 4.00
N GLY A 100 10.02 -15.43 4.97
CA GLY A 100 10.42 -15.48 6.38
C GLY A 100 10.44 -14.13 7.10
N LYS A 101 9.91 -13.06 6.49
CA LYS A 101 9.84 -11.73 7.08
C LYS A 101 8.42 -11.19 7.06
N GLU A 102 8.04 -10.50 8.13
CA GLU A 102 6.80 -9.73 8.18
C GLU A 102 7.01 -8.37 7.53
N CYS A 103 6.07 -7.98 6.67
CA CYS A 103 6.14 -6.72 5.95
C CYS A 103 4.76 -6.08 5.87
N ILE A 104 4.73 -4.75 5.78
CA ILE A 104 3.55 -4.05 5.26
C ILE A 104 3.62 -4.08 3.74
N ILE A 105 2.55 -4.53 3.11
CA ILE A 105 2.44 -4.57 1.65
C ILE A 105 1.29 -3.72 1.14
N TYR A 106 1.53 -3.05 0.02
CA TYR A 106 0.58 -2.19 -0.67
C TYR A 106 -0.01 -2.95 -1.86
N LEU A 107 -1.34 -3.02 -1.94
CA LEU A 107 -2.04 -3.85 -2.91
C LEU A 107 -2.94 -3.05 -3.85
N THR A 108 -2.98 -3.51 -5.09
CA THR A 108 -3.88 -3.06 -6.16
C THR A 108 -4.64 -4.26 -6.75
N PRO A 109 -5.83 -4.06 -7.35
CA PRO A 109 -6.51 -5.12 -8.06
C PRO A 109 -5.66 -5.67 -9.20
N TRP A 110 -5.74 -6.99 -9.38
CA TRP A 110 -5.19 -7.67 -10.55
C TRP A 110 -6.22 -7.72 -11.68
N PRO A 111 -5.83 -7.55 -12.96
CA PRO A 111 -4.48 -7.25 -13.47
C PRO A 111 -4.05 -5.79 -13.28
N TYR A 112 -2.76 -5.51 -13.51
CA TYR A 112 -2.19 -4.16 -13.40
C TYR A 112 -3.05 -3.09 -14.12
N GLY A 113 -3.30 -1.98 -13.42
CA GLY A 113 -4.13 -0.88 -13.92
C GLY A 113 -5.64 -1.08 -13.73
N SER A 114 -6.09 -2.16 -13.10
CA SER A 114 -7.51 -2.39 -12.81
C SER A 114 -8.01 -1.52 -11.66
N GLU A 115 -9.18 -0.91 -11.85
CA GLU A 115 -9.82 -0.08 -10.81
C GLU A 115 -10.56 -0.90 -9.75
N SER A 116 -11.02 -2.09 -10.11
CA SER A 116 -11.75 -3.02 -9.24
C SER A 116 -11.20 -4.44 -9.35
N LEU A 117 -11.49 -5.24 -8.33
CA LEU A 117 -11.14 -6.67 -8.32
C LEU A 117 -11.87 -7.40 -9.45
N ASN A 118 -11.18 -8.35 -10.07
CA ASN A 118 -11.77 -9.28 -11.02
C ASN A 118 -12.69 -10.30 -10.32
N GLU A 119 -13.34 -11.16 -11.10
CA GLU A 119 -14.27 -12.18 -10.58
C GLU A 119 -13.60 -13.13 -9.57
N GLU A 120 -12.31 -13.42 -9.78
CA GLU A 120 -11.49 -14.25 -8.90
C GLU A 120 -10.96 -13.51 -7.67
N LYS A 121 -11.26 -12.21 -7.55
CA LYS A 121 -10.85 -11.33 -6.45
C LYS A 121 -9.34 -11.31 -6.21
N GLN A 122 -8.58 -11.29 -7.30
CA GLN A 122 -7.12 -11.36 -7.28
C GLN A 122 -6.46 -10.01 -7.02
N TRP A 123 -5.29 -10.09 -6.40
CA TRP A 123 -4.51 -8.93 -5.99
C TRP A 123 -3.13 -8.94 -6.60
N MET A 124 -2.54 -7.77 -6.72
CA MET A 124 -1.17 -7.54 -7.16
C MET A 124 -0.49 -6.61 -6.17
N LEU A 125 0.83 -6.79 -6.00
CA LEU A 125 1.65 -5.76 -5.36
C LEU A 125 1.50 -4.45 -6.13
N LEU A 126 1.45 -3.33 -5.43
CA LEU A 126 1.44 -2.01 -6.07
C LEU A 126 2.63 -1.91 -7.05
N ASP A 127 2.37 -1.47 -8.27
CA ASP A 127 3.32 -1.46 -9.39
C ASP A 127 3.97 -2.82 -9.74
N GLY A 128 3.47 -3.92 -9.16
CA GLY A 128 3.99 -5.27 -9.35
C GLY A 128 5.38 -5.50 -8.81
N ASP A 129 5.83 -4.67 -7.87
CA ASP A 129 7.21 -4.63 -7.40
C ASP A 129 7.29 -4.58 -5.88
N GLY A 130 7.82 -5.63 -5.28
CA GLY A 130 8.06 -5.74 -3.84
C GLY A 130 9.11 -4.76 -3.33
N GLU A 131 10.08 -4.32 -4.13
CA GLU A 131 11.01 -3.26 -3.70
C GLU A 131 10.26 -1.95 -3.42
N TYR A 132 9.25 -1.67 -4.22
CA TYR A 132 8.39 -0.51 -4.05
C TYR A 132 7.30 -0.74 -3.02
N ALA A 133 6.62 -1.90 -3.07
CA ALA A 133 5.37 -2.15 -2.39
C ALA A 133 5.50 -2.95 -1.09
N CYS A 134 6.71 -3.26 -0.62
CA CYS A 134 6.94 -4.06 0.57
C CYS A 134 7.88 -3.35 1.56
N GLU A 135 7.38 -3.09 2.77
CA GLU A 135 8.14 -2.43 3.84
C GLU A 135 8.37 -3.42 4.99
N ILE A 136 9.59 -3.96 5.05
CA ILE A 136 10.01 -4.93 6.07
C ILE A 136 9.95 -4.26 7.45
N GLN A 137 9.25 -4.89 8.38
CA GLN A 137 9.20 -4.47 9.79
C GLN A 137 10.46 -5.01 10.50
N LYS A 138 11.06 -4.20 11.39
CA LYS A 138 12.31 -4.56 12.07
C LYS A 138 12.08 -5.43 13.30
#